data_AF-A0A1F4QLC6-F1
#
_entry.id   AF-A0A1F4QLC6-F1
#
_cell.length_a   1.000
_cell.length_b   1.000
_cell.length_c   1.000
_cell.angle_alpha   90.00
_cell.angle_beta   90.00
_cell.angle_gamma   90.00
#
_symmetry.space_group_name_H-M   'P 1'
#
loop_
_entity.id
_entity.type
_entity.pdbx_description
1 polymer ?
#
loop_
_entity_poly.entity_id
_entity_poly.type
_entity_poly.pdbx_seq_one_letter_code
_entity_poly.pdbx_strand_id
1 'polypeptide(L)'
;MPRMQILNPLEREAFETPPMFTSVQRKQHFDFPVGVQRTAASLRTPANQLAFLLTCGYFAATKRFFPVQTFHPRDRGYVADHAGLGKEPIDLTLYDQQIMARHRAVILDYHGFRPFEAASCPGLLEEVARLVHAQLKPKVIFWRCVDVLVREKVEVSGYFRLAALILRAVNRRNWTLIATCERTLTPEMRARLDPLLTQEPAEAGGVPGRTTAYKLTGLKKFSQSTKPAKVKARVADLDLLAGLYHQLQPALTALVLTHEGIQYYAHSVLKADVFQLTRRRAGHRYLHLIAFLAHQYYRLQDNLVAVLLGTLQSFHNSALREHKEQCYLRRAQHALALQQLVGSFETGLAALTTIQAGSPINREILDHGRFKGVC
;
A
#
# COMPACT_ATOMS: atom_id res chain seq x y z
N MET A 1 5.27 16.32 22.48
CA MET A 1 4.70 15.48 21.39
C MET A 1 4.92 14.03 21.77
N PRO A 2 3.90 13.15 21.69
CA PRO A 2 4.08 11.73 21.98
C PRO A 2 5.19 11.15 21.09
N ARG A 3 6.14 10.42 21.68
CA ARG A 3 7.24 9.79 20.95
C ARG A 3 6.64 8.84 19.92
N MET A 4 6.86 9.12 18.63
CA MET A 4 6.46 8.23 17.54
C MET A 4 7.05 6.83 17.80
N GLN A 5 6.20 5.86 18.06
CA GLN A 5 6.61 4.47 18.22
C GLN A 5 6.80 3.88 16.82
N ILE A 6 8.06 3.74 16.39
CA ILE A 6 8.40 3.19 15.08
C ILE A 6 8.20 1.68 15.07
N LEU A 7 8.69 1.02 16.13
CA LEU A 7 8.42 -0.37 16.44
C LEU A 7 7.44 -0.43 17.60
N ASN A 8 6.59 -1.45 17.62
CA ASN A 8 5.75 -1.73 18.79
C ASN A 8 6.63 -2.20 19.98
N PRO A 9 6.10 -2.27 21.22
CA PRO A 9 6.90 -2.65 22.38
C PRO A 9 7.59 -4.01 22.26
N LEU A 10 6.90 -5.02 21.72
CA LEU A 10 7.44 -6.38 21.55
C LEU A 10 8.56 -6.43 20.51
N GLU A 11 8.36 -5.77 19.37
CA GLU A 11 9.37 -5.66 18.31
C GLU A 11 10.60 -4.90 18.79
N ARG A 12 10.40 -3.86 19.60
CA ARG A 12 11.50 -3.11 20.21
C ARG A 12 12.27 -3.98 21.19
N GLU A 13 11.57 -4.73 22.05
CA GLU A 13 12.21 -5.63 23.00
C GLU A 13 13.01 -6.72 22.28
N ALA A 14 12.42 -7.35 21.25
CA ALA A 14 13.11 -8.33 20.41
C ALA A 14 14.34 -7.73 19.69
N PHE A 15 14.31 -6.46 19.33
CA PHE A 15 15.44 -5.76 18.71
C PHE A 15 16.53 -5.34 19.72
N GLU A 16 16.15 -5.05 20.96
CA GLU A 16 17.06 -4.61 22.02
C GLU A 16 17.67 -5.75 22.84
N THR A 17 17.15 -6.97 22.70
CA THR A 17 17.62 -8.16 23.43
C THR A 17 18.38 -9.11 22.50
N PRO A 18 19.35 -9.88 23.05
CA PRO A 18 20.04 -10.89 22.27
C PRO A 18 19.06 -11.94 21.72
N PRO A 19 19.27 -12.44 20.49
CA PRO A 19 18.41 -13.45 19.91
C PRO A 19 18.42 -14.74 20.75
N MET A 20 17.27 -15.39 20.84
CA MET A 20 17.14 -16.72 21.45
C MET A 20 17.65 -17.78 20.48
N PHE A 21 18.89 -18.25 20.67
CA PHE A 21 19.47 -19.26 19.80
C PHE A 21 18.90 -20.65 20.05
N THR A 22 18.66 -21.39 18.95
CA THR A 22 18.48 -22.84 18.96
C THR A 22 19.81 -23.55 19.21
N SER A 23 19.79 -24.86 19.52
CA SER A 23 21.03 -25.62 19.70
C SER A 23 21.93 -25.61 18.44
N VAL A 24 21.34 -25.55 17.25
CA VAL A 24 22.08 -25.43 15.98
C VAL A 24 22.71 -24.04 15.85
N GLN A 25 21.95 -22.99 16.15
CA GLN A 25 22.45 -21.61 16.09
C GLN A 25 23.54 -21.34 17.11
N ARG A 26 23.47 -21.94 18.32
CA ARG A 26 24.58 -21.85 19.30
C ARG A 26 25.86 -22.45 18.75
N LYS A 27 25.80 -23.65 18.15
CA LYS A 27 26.96 -24.24 17.48
C LYS A 27 27.49 -23.34 16.37
N GLN A 28 26.61 -22.75 15.57
CA GLN A 28 27.02 -21.90 14.45
C GLN A 28 27.67 -20.57 14.91
N HIS A 29 27.11 -19.90 15.92
CA HIS A 29 27.53 -18.56 16.31
C HIS A 29 28.56 -18.53 17.44
N PHE A 30 28.71 -19.63 18.18
CA PHE A 30 29.71 -19.77 19.25
C PHE A 30 30.82 -20.77 18.90
N ASP A 31 30.94 -21.17 17.64
CA ASP A 31 32.14 -21.80 17.10
C ASP A 31 33.11 -20.71 16.65
N PHE A 32 34.07 -20.39 17.52
CA PHE A 32 34.96 -19.25 17.35
C PHE A 32 36.24 -19.64 16.60
N PRO A 33 36.67 -18.87 15.59
CA PRO A 33 37.97 -19.10 14.96
C PRO A 33 39.14 -18.92 15.93
N VAL A 34 40.26 -19.58 15.62
CA VAL A 34 41.47 -19.60 16.48
C VAL A 34 41.94 -18.19 16.88
N GLY A 35 41.82 -17.20 15.98
CA GLY A 35 42.16 -15.81 16.29
C GLY A 35 41.34 -15.25 17.46
N VAL A 36 40.02 -15.43 17.42
CA VAL A 36 39.11 -14.98 18.49
C VAL A 36 39.37 -15.75 19.78
N GLN A 37 39.61 -17.06 19.70
CA GLN A 37 39.93 -17.88 20.87
C GLN A 37 41.24 -17.44 21.55
N ARG A 38 42.29 -17.13 20.78
CA ARG A 38 43.55 -16.60 21.31
C ARG A 38 43.36 -15.25 21.98
N THR A 39 42.59 -14.36 21.38
CA THR A 39 42.26 -13.08 22.01
C THR A 39 41.51 -13.29 23.31
N ALA A 40 40.51 -14.17 23.34
CA ALA A 40 39.80 -14.50 24.57
C ALA A 40 40.76 -15.04 25.64
N ALA A 41 41.61 -16.02 25.32
CA ALA A 41 42.56 -16.61 26.26
C ALA A 41 43.57 -15.61 26.86
N SER A 42 43.87 -14.52 26.15
CA SER A 42 44.74 -13.44 26.65
C SER A 42 44.10 -12.54 27.71
N LEU A 43 42.78 -12.62 27.90
CA LEU A 43 42.05 -11.79 28.86
C LEU A 43 42.22 -12.31 30.29
N ARG A 44 42.42 -11.38 31.22
CA ARG A 44 42.85 -11.66 32.61
C ARG A 44 41.88 -12.49 33.47
N THR A 45 40.56 -12.39 33.24
CA THR A 45 39.55 -13.01 34.10
C THR A 45 38.60 -13.90 33.30
N PRO A 46 38.10 -15.03 33.86
CA PRO A 46 37.10 -15.86 33.21
C PRO A 46 35.83 -15.09 32.81
N ALA A 47 35.43 -14.09 33.62
CA ALA A 47 34.34 -13.16 33.30
C ALA A 47 34.61 -12.38 32.01
N ASN A 48 35.83 -11.88 31.81
CA ASN A 48 36.20 -11.15 30.61
C ASN A 48 36.25 -12.05 29.37
N GLN A 49 36.76 -13.28 29.53
CA GLN A 49 36.78 -14.29 28.48
C GLN A 49 35.36 -14.63 28.02
N LEU A 50 34.47 -14.97 28.97
CA LEU A 50 33.09 -15.30 28.69
C LEU A 50 32.33 -14.13 28.05
N ALA A 51 32.45 -12.92 28.61
CA ALA A 51 31.79 -11.74 28.09
C ALA A 51 32.27 -11.39 26.67
N PHE A 52 33.58 -11.50 26.40
CA PHE A 52 34.14 -11.28 25.07
C PHE A 52 33.57 -12.26 24.04
N LEU A 53 33.61 -13.56 24.34
CA LEU A 53 33.11 -14.61 23.45
C LEU A 53 31.62 -14.46 23.17
N LEU A 54 30.79 -14.26 24.20
CA LEU A 54 29.35 -14.02 24.03
C LEU A 54 29.08 -12.77 23.18
N THR A 55 29.80 -11.68 23.46
CA THR A 55 29.67 -10.44 22.69
C THR A 55 30.04 -10.66 21.22
N CYS A 56 31.11 -11.41 20.95
CA CYS A 56 31.54 -11.75 19.60
C CYS A 56 30.50 -12.62 18.88
N GLY A 57 29.96 -13.65 19.53
CA GLY A 57 28.97 -14.54 18.92
C GLY A 57 27.64 -13.85 18.62
N TYR A 58 27.13 -13.04 19.56
CA TYR A 58 25.94 -12.23 19.28
C TYR A 58 26.18 -11.19 18.19
N PHE A 59 27.34 -10.53 18.19
CA PHE A 59 27.70 -9.60 17.12
C PHE A 59 27.82 -10.32 15.77
N ALA A 60 28.38 -11.53 15.73
CA ALA A 60 28.46 -12.31 14.50
C ALA A 60 27.06 -12.58 13.91
N ALA A 61 26.07 -12.84 14.74
CA ALA A 61 24.69 -13.08 14.33
C ALA A 61 23.93 -11.81 13.92
N THR A 62 24.05 -10.71 14.69
CA THR A 62 23.15 -9.54 14.55
C THR A 62 23.84 -8.26 14.08
N LYS A 63 25.18 -8.26 14.02
CA LYS A 63 26.03 -7.07 13.78
C LYS A 63 25.80 -5.94 14.79
N ARG A 64 25.33 -6.30 15.98
CA ARG A 64 24.96 -5.39 17.07
C ARG A 64 25.53 -5.86 18.40
N PHE A 65 25.84 -4.90 19.27
CA PHE A 65 26.17 -5.17 20.67
C PHE A 65 24.94 -5.06 21.59
N PHE A 66 24.92 -5.94 22.60
CA PHE A 66 23.90 -5.96 23.63
C PHE A 66 24.53 -5.74 25.03
N PRO A 67 23.75 -5.31 26.03
CA PRO A 67 24.21 -5.26 27.40
C PRO A 67 24.55 -6.67 27.91
N VAL A 68 25.69 -6.83 28.59
CA VAL A 68 26.15 -8.15 29.07
C VAL A 68 25.14 -8.83 30.01
N GLN A 69 24.41 -8.00 30.77
CA GLN A 69 23.37 -8.45 31.70
C GLN A 69 22.20 -9.16 31.01
N THR A 70 21.95 -8.89 29.72
CA THR A 70 20.83 -9.48 28.97
C THR A 70 21.19 -10.79 28.25
N PHE A 71 22.45 -11.25 28.36
CA PHE A 71 22.87 -12.53 27.77
C PHE A 71 22.14 -13.72 28.40
N HIS A 72 21.70 -14.65 27.55
CA HIS A 72 20.86 -15.77 27.98
C HIS A 72 21.66 -16.77 28.81
N PRO A 73 21.12 -17.27 29.95
CA PRO A 73 21.82 -18.24 30.80
C PRO A 73 22.28 -19.51 30.08
N ARG A 74 21.47 -19.99 29.11
CA ARG A 74 21.82 -21.17 28.29
C ARG A 74 23.03 -20.92 27.40
N ASP A 75 23.14 -19.72 26.86
CA ASP A 75 24.26 -19.34 26.00
C ASP A 75 25.52 -19.12 26.83
N ARG A 76 25.38 -18.54 28.03
CA ARG A 76 26.46 -18.42 29.03
C ARG A 76 27.04 -19.78 29.40
N GLY A 77 26.19 -20.76 29.76
CA GLY A 77 26.63 -22.11 30.09
C GLY A 77 27.32 -22.80 28.91
N TYR A 78 26.72 -22.74 27.73
CA TYR A 78 27.29 -23.33 26.52
C TYR A 78 28.69 -22.80 26.20
N VAL A 79 28.88 -21.47 26.25
CA VAL A 79 30.18 -20.85 25.95
C VAL A 79 31.19 -21.11 27.07
N ALA A 80 30.78 -21.11 28.34
CA ALA A 80 31.66 -21.43 29.46
C ALA A 80 32.21 -22.86 29.34
N ASP A 81 31.34 -23.83 29.10
CA ASP A 81 31.72 -25.24 28.90
C ASP A 81 32.67 -25.40 27.70
N HIS A 82 32.35 -24.75 26.58
CA HIS A 82 33.14 -24.85 25.35
C HIS A 82 34.52 -24.17 25.47
N ALA A 83 34.62 -23.09 26.23
CA ALA A 83 35.86 -22.37 26.48
C ALA A 83 36.70 -22.94 27.63
N GLY A 84 36.22 -23.99 28.31
CA GLY A 84 36.90 -24.57 29.47
C GLY A 84 36.93 -23.64 30.69
N LEU A 85 36.00 -22.68 30.76
CA LEU A 85 35.85 -21.79 31.92
C LEU A 85 35.06 -22.56 32.96
N GLY A 86 35.68 -22.84 34.12
CA GLY A 86 35.18 -23.78 35.13
C GLY A 86 33.70 -23.64 35.51
N LYS A 87 33.14 -24.69 36.15
CA LYS A 87 31.70 -24.86 36.42
C LYS A 87 31.08 -23.87 37.43
N GLU A 88 31.88 -22.98 38.00
CA GLU A 88 31.38 -21.98 38.94
C GLU A 88 30.60 -20.89 38.20
N PRO A 89 29.52 -20.36 38.79
CA PRO A 89 28.75 -19.29 38.17
C PRO A 89 29.61 -18.04 38.04
N ILE A 90 29.99 -17.73 36.79
CA ILE A 90 30.75 -16.53 36.47
C ILE A 90 29.83 -15.31 36.56
N ASP A 91 30.09 -14.44 37.53
CA ASP A 91 29.37 -13.19 37.67
C ASP A 91 29.84 -12.16 36.62
N LEU A 92 28.90 -11.73 35.78
CA LEU A 92 29.12 -10.72 34.74
C LEU A 92 28.64 -9.32 35.17
N THR A 93 28.15 -9.16 36.41
CA THR A 93 27.60 -7.89 36.89
C THR A 93 28.66 -6.82 37.14
N LEU A 94 29.90 -7.23 37.45
CA LEU A 94 31.06 -6.37 37.69
C LEU A 94 31.84 -6.03 36.40
N TYR A 95 31.25 -6.29 35.24
CA TYR A 95 31.93 -6.12 33.97
C TYR A 95 32.10 -4.63 33.60
N ASP A 96 33.36 -4.19 33.58
CA ASP A 96 33.74 -2.77 33.43
C ASP A 96 33.44 -2.20 32.03
N GLN A 97 32.98 -0.94 31.99
CA GLN A 97 32.60 -0.26 30.75
C GLN A 97 33.80 0.03 29.81
N GLN A 98 34.98 0.32 30.35
CA GLN A 98 36.19 0.56 29.55
C GLN A 98 36.67 -0.76 28.91
N ILE A 99 36.60 -1.86 29.66
CA ILE A 99 36.87 -3.21 29.13
C ILE A 99 35.88 -3.54 28.00
N MET A 100 34.59 -3.25 28.18
CA MET A 100 33.57 -3.43 27.14
C MET A 100 33.91 -2.65 25.86
N ALA A 101 34.29 -1.38 25.99
CA ALA A 101 34.64 -0.54 24.84
C ALA A 101 35.84 -1.11 24.06
N ARG A 102 36.87 -1.57 24.78
CA ARG A 102 38.04 -2.24 24.17
C ARG A 102 37.64 -3.52 23.43
N HIS A 103 36.83 -4.37 24.06
CA HIS A 103 36.35 -5.60 23.44
C HIS A 103 35.52 -5.34 22.19
N ARG A 104 34.65 -4.33 22.21
CA ARG A 104 33.88 -3.91 21.03
C ARG A 104 34.80 -3.48 19.89
N ALA A 105 35.84 -2.69 20.16
CA ALA A 105 36.79 -2.27 19.14
C ALA A 105 37.48 -3.47 18.48
N VAL A 106 37.92 -4.44 19.29
CA VAL A 106 38.54 -5.68 18.79
C VAL A 106 37.56 -6.51 17.95
N ILE A 107 36.31 -6.65 18.39
CA ILE A 107 35.29 -7.42 17.66
C ILE A 107 34.94 -6.73 16.34
N LEU A 108 34.83 -5.40 16.34
CA LEU A 108 34.58 -4.60 15.15
C LEU A 108 35.71 -4.78 14.13
N ASP A 109 36.97 -4.62 14.55
CA ASP A 109 38.15 -4.83 13.73
C ASP A 109 38.18 -6.23 13.12
N TYR A 110 37.97 -7.26 13.95
CA TYR A 110 37.93 -8.66 13.52
C TYR A 110 36.89 -8.94 12.42
N HIS A 111 35.70 -8.34 12.52
CA HIS A 111 34.64 -8.51 11.52
C HIS A 111 34.71 -7.53 10.34
N GLY A 112 35.67 -6.58 10.35
CA GLY A 112 35.78 -5.51 9.37
C GLY A 112 34.65 -4.49 9.46
N PHE A 113 34.10 -4.28 10.66
CA PHE A 113 33.04 -3.30 10.93
C PHE A 113 33.61 -2.03 11.56
N ARG A 114 32.95 -0.90 11.32
CA ARG A 114 33.23 0.38 12.00
C ARG A 114 32.14 0.71 13.04
N PRO A 115 32.47 1.41 14.12
CA PRO A 115 31.48 1.79 15.13
C PRO A 115 30.39 2.70 14.55
N PHE A 116 29.18 2.62 15.10
CA PHE A 116 28.10 3.48 14.64
C PHE A 116 28.26 4.90 15.17
N GLU A 117 28.52 5.82 14.24
CA GLU A 117 28.47 7.25 14.49
C GLU A 117 27.58 7.91 13.42
N ALA A 118 26.46 8.50 13.86
CA ALA A 118 25.45 9.02 12.95
C ALA A 118 25.97 10.16 12.04
N ALA A 119 26.92 10.96 12.54
CA ALA A 119 27.57 12.01 11.74
C ALA A 119 28.51 11.44 10.67
N SER A 120 29.10 10.27 10.94
CA SER A 120 30.12 9.63 10.11
C SER A 120 29.51 8.65 9.10
N CYS A 121 28.19 8.69 8.87
CA CYS A 121 27.50 7.84 7.91
C CYS A 121 26.58 8.65 6.97
N PRO A 122 27.15 9.48 6.08
CA PRO A 122 26.38 10.35 5.17
C PRO A 122 25.43 9.54 4.27
N GLY A 123 25.87 8.38 3.76
CA GLY A 123 25.02 7.51 2.94
C GLY A 123 23.75 7.02 3.65
N LEU A 124 23.81 6.78 4.97
CA LEU A 124 22.61 6.45 5.75
C LEU A 124 21.66 7.66 5.87
N LEU A 125 22.21 8.86 6.11
CA LEU A 125 21.40 10.07 6.22
C LEU A 125 20.70 10.41 4.90
N GLU A 126 21.41 10.27 3.77
CA GLU A 126 20.86 10.46 2.43
C GLU A 126 19.78 9.42 2.11
N GLU A 127 20.02 8.14 2.40
CA GLU A 127 19.02 7.09 2.21
C GLU A 127 17.77 7.37 3.06
N VAL A 128 17.93 7.72 4.34
CA VAL A 128 16.79 8.06 5.20
C VAL A 128 16.04 9.28 4.65
N ALA A 129 16.74 10.33 4.21
CA ALA A 129 16.10 11.50 3.62
C ALA A 129 15.31 11.13 2.36
N ARG A 130 15.85 10.28 1.49
CA ARG A 130 15.20 9.77 0.29
C ARG A 130 13.94 8.96 0.61
N LEU A 131 14.00 8.06 1.58
CA LEU A 131 12.85 7.24 1.98
C LEU A 131 11.76 8.06 2.69
N VAL A 132 12.15 9.06 3.48
CA VAL A 132 11.22 10.04 4.07
C VAL A 132 10.56 10.87 2.98
N HIS A 133 11.31 11.31 1.96
CA HIS A 133 10.76 12.03 0.82
C HIS A 133 9.75 11.18 0.03
N ALA A 134 10.02 9.88 -0.12
CA ALA A 134 9.09 8.91 -0.71
C ALA A 134 7.89 8.54 0.19
N GLN A 135 7.75 9.17 1.35
CA GLN A 135 6.65 8.97 2.30
C GLN A 135 6.49 7.54 2.82
N LEU A 136 7.59 6.78 2.92
CA LEU A 136 7.56 5.44 3.49
C LEU A 136 7.24 5.45 4.99
N LYS A 137 6.59 4.37 5.45
CA LYS A 137 6.28 4.20 6.89
C LYS A 137 7.58 4.14 7.70
N PRO A 138 7.69 4.83 8.86
CA PRO A 138 8.92 4.85 9.67
C PRO A 138 9.48 3.47 10.00
N LYS A 139 8.62 2.45 10.18
CA LYS A 139 9.03 1.06 10.42
C LYS A 139 9.81 0.46 9.24
N VAL A 140 9.39 0.75 8.01
CA VAL A 140 10.09 0.29 6.80
C VAL A 140 11.45 0.98 6.70
N ILE A 141 11.49 2.29 6.97
CA ILE A 141 12.74 3.07 6.99
C ILE A 141 13.70 2.49 8.04
N PHE A 142 13.20 2.11 9.22
CA PHE A 142 14.00 1.52 10.28
C PHE A 142 14.74 0.24 9.85
N TRP A 143 14.03 -0.72 9.27
CA TRP A 143 14.66 -1.96 8.79
C TRP A 143 15.62 -1.69 7.63
N ARG A 144 15.28 -0.73 6.76
CA ARG A 144 16.20 -0.30 5.71
C ARG A 144 17.49 0.33 6.26
N CYS A 145 17.42 1.06 7.39
CA CYS A 145 18.63 1.53 8.08
C CYS A 145 19.49 0.36 8.55
N VAL A 146 18.89 -0.70 9.10
CA VAL A 146 19.62 -1.91 9.53
C VAL A 146 20.33 -2.54 8.34
N ASP A 147 19.63 -2.74 7.22
CA ASP A 147 20.21 -3.34 6.01
C ASP A 147 21.40 -2.52 5.48
N VAL A 148 21.26 -1.19 5.43
CA VAL A 148 22.31 -0.29 4.98
C VAL A 148 23.51 -0.36 5.92
N LEU A 149 23.30 -0.36 7.23
CA LEU A 149 24.40 -0.46 8.20
C LEU A 149 25.17 -1.77 8.03
N VAL A 150 24.47 -2.90 7.89
CA VAL A 150 25.11 -4.20 7.66
C VAL A 150 25.88 -4.22 6.34
N ARG A 151 25.30 -3.66 5.27
CA ARG A 151 25.94 -3.57 3.95
C ARG A 151 27.21 -2.72 3.96
N GLU A 152 27.15 -1.55 4.58
CA GLU A 152 28.27 -0.60 4.69
C GLU A 152 29.27 -0.97 5.80
N LYS A 153 29.14 -2.18 6.38
CA LYS A 153 29.97 -2.68 7.48
C LYS A 153 30.04 -1.71 8.66
N VAL A 154 28.90 -1.18 9.07
CA VAL A 154 28.73 -0.33 10.25
C VAL A 154 27.98 -1.10 11.31
N GLU A 155 28.40 -0.95 12.57
CA GLU A 155 27.67 -1.49 13.72
C GLU A 155 26.17 -1.11 13.64
N VAL A 156 25.30 -2.08 13.86
CA VAL A 156 23.87 -1.83 13.99
C VAL A 156 23.60 -1.30 15.39
N SER A 157 23.22 -0.02 15.45
CA SER A 157 22.97 0.67 16.70
C SER A 157 21.63 0.30 17.36
N GLY A 158 21.51 0.66 18.63
CA GLY A 158 20.26 0.70 19.40
C GLY A 158 19.07 1.37 18.71
N TYR A 159 17.87 0.86 18.97
CA TYR A 159 16.58 1.33 18.49
C TYR A 159 16.46 2.83 18.66
N PHE A 160 16.78 3.34 19.85
CA PHE A 160 16.60 4.75 20.16
C PHE A 160 17.45 5.68 19.28
N ARG A 161 18.67 5.28 18.94
CA ARG A 161 19.54 6.08 18.08
C ARG A 161 19.03 6.10 16.64
N LEU A 162 18.64 4.94 16.09
CA LEU A 162 18.07 4.85 14.74
C LEU A 162 16.71 5.56 14.66
N ALA A 163 15.85 5.38 15.66
CA ALA A 163 14.56 6.05 15.74
C ALA A 163 14.69 7.56 15.86
N ALA A 164 15.68 8.06 16.62
CA ALA A 164 15.97 9.48 16.71
C ALA A 164 16.44 10.06 15.36
N LEU A 165 17.28 9.32 14.63
CA LEU A 165 17.75 9.72 13.29
C LEU A 165 16.56 9.84 12.31
N ILE A 166 15.71 8.82 12.26
CA ILE A 166 14.52 8.82 11.40
C ILE A 166 13.57 9.95 11.77
N LEU A 167 13.29 10.13 13.08
CA LEU A 167 12.40 11.18 13.55
C LEU A 167 12.93 12.58 13.23
N ARG A 168 14.24 12.81 13.36
CA ARG A 168 14.88 14.06 12.94
C ARG A 168 14.69 14.33 11.46
N ALA A 169 14.88 13.33 10.60
CA ALA A 169 14.69 13.46 9.17
C ALA A 169 13.21 13.74 8.80
N VAL A 170 12.26 13.03 9.40
CA VAL A 170 10.82 13.26 9.22
C VAL A 170 10.43 14.66 9.65
N ASN A 171 10.88 15.09 10.83
CA ASN A 171 10.58 16.43 11.32
C ASN A 171 11.19 17.51 10.42
N ARG A 172 12.46 17.34 10.00
CA ARG A 172 13.11 18.26 9.07
C ARG A 172 12.32 18.41 7.78
N ARG A 173 11.89 17.31 7.15
CA ARG A 173 11.05 17.35 5.94
C ARG A 173 9.74 18.08 6.19
N ASN A 174 9.05 17.80 7.30
CA ASN A 174 7.81 18.49 7.65
C ASN A 174 8.01 20.01 7.80
N TRP A 175 9.07 20.43 8.51
CA TRP A 175 9.41 21.85 8.64
C TRP A 175 9.69 22.52 7.30
N THR A 176 10.45 21.86 6.42
CA THR A 176 10.72 22.35 5.06
C THR A 176 9.42 22.53 4.25
N LEU A 177 8.49 21.57 4.33
CA LEU A 177 7.21 21.67 3.63
C LEU A 177 6.36 22.82 4.17
N ILE A 178 6.30 22.98 5.50
CA ILE A 178 5.57 24.07 6.14
C ILE A 178 6.13 25.43 5.74
N ALA A 179 7.45 25.61 5.82
CA ALA A 179 8.11 26.85 5.41
C ALA A 179 7.88 27.13 3.92
N THR A 180 7.85 26.09 3.09
CA THR A 180 7.54 26.22 1.65
C THR A 180 6.11 26.69 1.44
N CYS A 181 5.12 26.13 2.16
CA CYS A 181 3.75 26.62 2.13
C CYS A 181 3.67 28.09 2.56
N GLU A 182 4.34 28.46 3.66
CA GLU A 182 4.31 29.83 4.18
C GLU A 182 4.87 30.85 3.19
N ARG A 183 5.94 30.48 2.46
CA ARG A 183 6.55 31.31 1.42
C ARG A 183 5.75 31.40 0.12
N THR A 184 5.02 30.34 -0.24
CA THR A 184 4.34 30.24 -1.56
C THR A 184 2.86 30.65 -1.53
N LEU A 185 2.21 30.60 -0.37
CA LEU A 185 0.81 30.98 -0.22
C LEU A 185 0.65 32.49 -0.05
N THR A 186 0.11 33.15 -1.06
CA THR A 186 -0.27 34.56 -0.98
C THR A 186 -1.47 34.77 -0.03
N PRO A 187 -1.68 35.99 0.49
CA PRO A 187 -2.86 36.31 1.31
C PRO A 187 -4.18 35.97 0.62
N GLU A 188 -4.27 36.19 -0.69
CA GLU A 188 -5.45 35.91 -1.50
C GLU A 188 -5.74 34.41 -1.55
N MET A 189 -4.70 33.57 -1.72
CA MET A 189 -4.84 32.12 -1.71
C MET A 189 -5.31 31.63 -0.33
N ARG A 190 -4.77 32.19 0.76
CA ARG A 190 -5.19 31.85 2.13
C ARG A 190 -6.66 32.23 2.36
N ALA A 191 -7.08 33.41 1.91
CA ALA A 191 -8.47 33.88 2.00
C ALA A 191 -9.46 33.00 1.20
N ARG A 192 -8.99 32.23 0.20
CA ARG A 192 -9.80 31.22 -0.51
C ARG A 192 -9.82 29.86 0.19
N LEU A 193 -8.75 29.50 0.91
CA LEU A 193 -8.67 28.25 1.67
C LEU A 193 -9.42 28.30 3.00
N ASP A 194 -9.36 29.42 3.71
CA ASP A 194 -9.96 29.56 5.05
C ASP A 194 -11.49 29.33 5.06
N PRO A 195 -12.28 29.78 4.06
CA PRO A 195 -13.71 29.49 3.98
C PRO A 195 -14.06 28.01 3.85
N LEU A 196 -13.11 27.13 3.47
CA LEU A 196 -13.35 25.69 3.48
C LEU A 196 -13.54 25.17 4.91
N LEU A 197 -12.96 25.85 5.90
CA LEU A 197 -13.02 25.51 7.31
C LEU A 197 -14.14 26.23 8.07
N THR A 198 -14.93 27.08 7.40
CA THR A 198 -16.06 27.78 8.01
C THR A 198 -17.38 27.07 7.73
N GLN A 199 -18.34 27.22 8.64
CA GLN A 199 -19.71 26.75 8.43
C GLN A 199 -20.41 27.67 7.41
N GLU A 200 -21.28 27.11 6.57
CA GLU A 200 -22.21 27.96 5.83
C GLU A 200 -23.18 28.63 6.81
N PRO A 201 -23.51 29.92 6.61
CA PRO A 201 -24.61 30.53 7.35
C PRO A 201 -25.87 29.72 7.06
N ALA A 202 -26.59 29.31 8.10
CA ALA A 202 -27.89 28.69 7.93
C ALA A 202 -28.75 29.68 7.12
N GLU A 203 -29.33 29.24 6.02
CA GLU A 203 -30.34 30.03 5.32
C GLU A 203 -31.36 30.53 6.35
N ALA A 204 -31.65 31.84 6.31
CA ALA A 204 -32.61 32.48 7.20
C ALA A 204 -33.98 31.80 7.03
N GLY A 205 -34.29 30.84 7.90
CA GLY A 205 -35.47 29.96 7.81
C GLY A 205 -35.23 28.48 8.15
N GLY A 206 -33.99 28.05 8.41
CA GLY A 206 -33.68 26.65 8.77
C GLY A 206 -34.17 26.24 10.16
N VAL A 207 -34.79 25.05 10.23
CA VAL A 207 -35.27 24.38 11.47
C VAL A 207 -34.17 24.34 12.55
N PRO A 208 -34.46 24.73 13.80
CA PRO A 208 -33.48 24.70 14.89
C PRO A 208 -33.01 23.26 15.15
N GLY A 209 -31.70 23.02 15.02
CA GLY A 209 -31.07 21.72 15.30
C GLY A 209 -30.29 21.08 14.14
N ARG A 210 -30.36 21.61 12.91
CA ARG A 210 -29.45 21.19 11.82
C ARG A 210 -28.11 21.92 11.96
N THR A 211 -27.06 21.20 12.35
CA THR A 211 -25.68 21.69 12.26
C THR A 211 -25.37 22.03 10.80
N THR A 212 -25.02 23.29 10.55
CA THR A 212 -24.58 23.75 9.23
C THR A 212 -23.33 22.99 8.82
N ALA A 213 -23.37 22.35 7.66
CA ALA A 213 -22.28 21.53 7.18
C ALA A 213 -21.11 22.43 6.74
N TYR A 214 -19.89 22.09 7.16
CA TYR A 214 -18.69 22.72 6.63
C TYR A 214 -18.53 22.39 5.13
N LYS A 215 -18.10 23.37 4.32
CA LYS A 215 -17.81 23.16 2.88
C LYS A 215 -16.81 22.02 2.67
N LEU A 216 -15.80 21.91 3.55
CA LEU A 216 -14.85 20.80 3.52
C LEU A 216 -15.53 19.43 3.64
N THR A 217 -16.59 19.29 4.44
CA THR A 217 -17.27 18.02 4.67
C THR A 217 -17.97 17.52 3.40
N GLY A 218 -18.56 18.41 2.61
CA GLY A 218 -19.13 18.07 1.30
C GLY A 218 -18.06 17.51 0.36
N LEU A 219 -16.89 18.15 0.33
CA LEU A 219 -15.77 17.74 -0.52
C LEU A 219 -15.07 16.45 -0.07
N LYS A 220 -15.38 15.86 1.10
CA LYS A 220 -14.74 14.62 1.56
C LYS A 220 -15.31 13.36 0.91
N LYS A 221 -16.59 13.38 0.49
CA LYS A 221 -17.31 12.17 0.03
C LYS A 221 -17.95 12.42 -1.33
N PHE A 222 -17.48 11.68 -2.33
CA PHE A 222 -18.10 11.65 -3.66
C PHE A 222 -19.03 10.45 -3.78
N SER A 223 -20.23 10.68 -4.33
CA SER A 223 -21.16 9.58 -4.65
C SER A 223 -20.65 8.77 -5.84
N GLN A 224 -21.03 7.49 -5.93
CA GLN A 224 -20.77 6.62 -7.10
C GLN A 224 -21.97 6.52 -8.04
N SER A 225 -22.99 7.35 -7.86
CA SER A 225 -24.25 7.21 -8.59
C SER A 225 -24.11 7.60 -10.06
N THR A 226 -24.65 6.79 -10.97
CA THR A 226 -24.73 7.08 -12.41
C THR A 226 -25.92 7.98 -12.77
N LYS A 227 -26.75 8.38 -11.80
CA LYS A 227 -27.92 9.25 -12.04
C LYS A 227 -27.47 10.62 -12.56
N PRO A 228 -28.06 11.16 -13.65
CA PRO A 228 -27.63 12.42 -14.27
C PRO A 228 -27.51 13.59 -13.29
N ALA A 229 -28.47 13.76 -12.37
CA ALA A 229 -28.43 14.82 -11.36
C ALA A 229 -27.21 14.71 -10.43
N LYS A 230 -26.81 13.49 -10.04
CA LYS A 230 -25.63 13.25 -9.19
C LYS A 230 -24.32 13.36 -9.97
N VAL A 231 -24.33 13.05 -11.26
CA VAL A 231 -23.20 13.33 -12.17
C VAL A 231 -23.02 14.85 -12.30
N LYS A 232 -24.10 15.61 -12.58
CA LYS A 232 -24.06 17.07 -12.71
C LYS A 232 -23.55 17.76 -11.45
N ALA A 233 -23.99 17.32 -10.26
CA ALA A 233 -23.48 17.82 -8.99
C ALA A 233 -21.96 17.60 -8.85
N ARG A 234 -21.47 16.39 -9.18
CA ARG A 234 -20.03 16.08 -9.13
C ARG A 234 -19.22 16.85 -10.17
N VAL A 235 -19.79 17.18 -11.33
CA VAL A 235 -19.12 18.06 -12.31
C VAL A 235 -18.97 19.46 -11.73
N ALA A 236 -20.01 20.01 -11.09
CA ALA A 236 -19.91 21.31 -10.41
C ALA A 236 -18.87 21.29 -9.26
N ASP A 237 -18.81 20.20 -8.49
CA ASP A 237 -17.78 20.01 -7.47
C ASP A 237 -16.37 19.97 -8.09
N LEU A 238 -16.23 19.34 -9.28
CA LEU A 238 -14.97 19.29 -10.01
C LEU A 238 -14.57 20.66 -10.51
N ASP A 239 -15.49 21.47 -11.05
CA ASP A 239 -15.20 22.83 -11.51
C ASP A 239 -14.69 23.70 -10.36
N LEU A 240 -15.33 23.60 -9.18
CA LEU A 240 -14.89 24.28 -7.97
C LEU A 240 -13.48 23.82 -7.55
N LEU A 241 -13.24 22.50 -7.50
CA LEU A 241 -11.94 21.94 -7.14
C LEU A 241 -10.86 22.28 -8.17
N ALA A 242 -11.19 22.32 -9.45
CA ALA A 242 -10.29 22.70 -10.54
C ALA A 242 -9.83 24.14 -10.37
N GLY A 243 -10.77 25.06 -10.11
CA GLY A 243 -10.45 26.47 -9.86
C GLY A 243 -9.48 26.65 -8.69
N LEU A 244 -9.72 25.94 -7.57
CA LEU A 244 -8.81 25.95 -6.42
C LEU A 244 -7.47 25.30 -6.74
N TYR A 245 -7.48 24.16 -7.44
CA TYR A 245 -6.28 23.40 -7.79
C TYR A 245 -5.34 24.20 -8.68
N HIS A 246 -5.85 24.84 -9.74
CA HIS A 246 -5.04 25.64 -10.66
C HIS A 246 -4.39 26.83 -9.95
N GLN A 247 -5.08 27.47 -9.00
CA GLN A 247 -4.49 28.53 -8.19
C GLN A 247 -3.39 28.01 -7.26
N LEU A 248 -3.54 26.79 -6.74
CA LEU A 248 -2.56 26.14 -5.86
C LEU A 248 -1.38 25.51 -6.62
N GLN A 249 -1.41 25.47 -7.95
CA GLN A 249 -0.39 24.84 -8.78
C GLN A 249 1.04 25.35 -8.50
N PRO A 250 1.30 26.66 -8.30
CA PRO A 250 2.64 27.14 -7.93
C PRO A 250 3.11 26.58 -6.58
N ALA A 251 2.22 26.52 -5.58
CA ALA A 251 2.53 25.98 -4.27
C ALA A 251 2.76 24.45 -4.33
N LEU A 252 1.93 23.71 -5.07
CA LEU A 252 2.08 22.27 -5.29
C LEU A 252 3.40 21.94 -5.99
N THR A 253 3.76 22.71 -7.01
CA THR A 253 5.02 22.56 -7.75
C THR A 253 6.22 22.82 -6.82
N ALA A 254 6.15 23.84 -5.98
CA ALA A 254 7.22 24.15 -5.03
C ALA A 254 7.35 23.13 -3.90
N LEU A 255 6.25 22.52 -3.45
CA LEU A 255 6.27 21.52 -2.38
C LEU A 255 6.93 20.20 -2.81
N VAL A 256 6.91 19.89 -4.11
CA VAL A 256 7.46 18.65 -4.69
C VAL A 256 7.00 17.44 -3.86
N LEU A 257 5.67 17.31 -3.71
CA LEU A 257 5.07 16.17 -3.04
C LEU A 257 4.97 15.01 -4.02
N THR A 258 5.39 13.82 -3.60
CA THR A 258 5.08 12.59 -4.32
C THR A 258 3.58 12.31 -4.24
N HIS A 259 3.09 11.39 -5.08
CA HIS A 259 1.70 10.96 -5.02
C HIS A 259 1.33 10.43 -3.63
N GLU A 260 2.22 9.63 -3.02
CA GLU A 260 2.10 9.11 -1.65
C GLU A 260 2.12 10.24 -0.62
N GLY A 261 2.93 11.29 -0.84
CA GLY A 261 2.96 12.49 -0.01
C GLY A 261 1.63 13.22 -0.01
N ILE A 262 1.06 13.48 -1.20
CA ILE A 262 -0.26 14.08 -1.38
C ILE A 262 -1.31 13.25 -0.65
N GLN A 263 -1.32 11.93 -0.88
CA GLN A 263 -2.24 11.01 -0.21
C GLN A 263 -2.08 11.07 1.31
N TYR A 264 -0.86 11.02 1.85
CA TYR A 264 -0.61 10.99 3.29
C TYR A 264 -1.22 12.21 4.00
N TYR A 265 -0.95 13.41 3.51
CA TYR A 265 -1.48 14.64 4.10
C TYR A 265 -2.99 14.79 3.87
N ALA A 266 -3.49 14.37 2.70
CA ALA A 266 -4.93 14.36 2.40
C ALA A 266 -5.72 13.42 3.33
N HIS A 267 -5.21 12.22 3.61
CA HIS A 267 -5.87 11.26 4.51
C HIS A 267 -5.97 11.78 5.94
N SER A 268 -5.02 12.60 6.39
CA SER A 268 -5.10 13.29 7.68
C SER A 268 -6.27 14.28 7.72
N VAL A 269 -6.61 14.94 6.60
CA VAL A 269 -7.82 15.78 6.49
C VAL A 269 -9.09 14.95 6.41
N LEU A 270 -9.08 13.85 5.65
CA LEU A 270 -10.24 12.95 5.50
C LEU A 270 -10.66 12.36 6.85
N LYS A 271 -9.71 11.97 7.70
CA LYS A 271 -9.96 11.38 9.03
C LYS A 271 -10.24 12.40 10.13
N ALA A 272 -9.69 13.61 10.04
CA ALA A 272 -9.85 14.62 11.08
C ALA A 272 -11.22 15.31 11.00
N ASP A 273 -11.76 15.69 12.15
CA ASP A 273 -12.87 16.63 12.22
C ASP A 273 -12.38 18.06 11.88
N VAL A 274 -13.25 18.90 11.32
CA VAL A 274 -12.94 20.27 10.92
C VAL A 274 -12.42 21.07 12.12
N PHE A 275 -12.99 20.87 13.30
CA PHE A 275 -12.53 21.50 14.54
C PHE A 275 -11.06 21.16 14.90
N GLN A 276 -10.64 19.92 14.65
CA GLN A 276 -9.26 19.50 14.87
C GLN A 276 -8.30 20.13 13.85
N LEU A 277 -8.77 20.41 12.63
CA LEU A 277 -7.99 21.05 11.57
C LEU A 277 -7.78 22.54 11.85
N THR A 278 -8.82 23.24 12.31
CA THR A 278 -8.77 24.68 12.61
C THR A 278 -7.79 25.01 13.73
N ARG A 279 -7.65 24.11 14.72
CA ARG A 279 -6.71 24.23 15.85
C ARG A 279 -5.23 23.99 15.48
N ARG A 280 -4.93 23.51 14.27
CA ARG A 280 -3.54 23.32 13.83
C ARG A 280 -2.89 24.67 13.56
N ARG A 281 -1.57 24.75 13.78
CA ARG A 281 -0.76 25.89 13.34
C ARG A 281 -0.98 26.14 11.85
N ALA A 282 -1.04 27.42 11.45
CA ALA A 282 -1.43 27.85 10.11
C ALA A 282 -0.67 27.10 9.00
N GLY A 283 0.67 27.05 9.06
CA GLY A 283 1.47 26.34 8.05
C GLY A 283 1.18 24.84 7.98
N HIS A 284 0.96 24.16 9.11
CA HIS A 284 0.51 22.76 9.11
C HIS A 284 -0.89 22.61 8.50
N ARG A 285 -1.81 23.52 8.83
CA ARG A 285 -3.18 23.51 8.31
C ARG A 285 -3.20 23.62 6.80
N TYR A 286 -2.47 24.58 6.24
CA TYR A 286 -2.44 24.80 4.79
C TYR A 286 -1.76 23.67 4.03
N LEU A 287 -0.65 23.11 4.52
CA LEU A 287 -0.02 21.94 3.89
C LEU A 287 -1.03 20.79 3.71
N HIS A 288 -1.82 20.53 4.74
CA HIS A 288 -2.83 19.47 4.70
C HIS A 288 -3.99 19.80 3.78
N LEU A 289 -4.46 21.05 3.76
CA LEU A 289 -5.53 21.49 2.87
C LEU A 289 -5.13 21.46 1.40
N ILE A 290 -3.92 21.92 1.07
CA ILE A 290 -3.39 21.89 -0.31
C ILE A 290 -3.31 20.45 -0.80
N ALA A 291 -2.72 19.55 0.00
CA ALA A 291 -2.63 18.14 -0.35
C ALA A 291 -4.02 17.50 -0.47
N PHE A 292 -4.96 17.84 0.42
CA PHE A 292 -6.35 17.39 0.34
C PHE A 292 -7.02 17.83 -0.96
N LEU A 293 -6.91 19.10 -1.35
CA LEU A 293 -7.53 19.62 -2.56
C LEU A 293 -6.96 18.96 -3.81
N ALA A 294 -5.63 18.82 -3.89
CA ALA A 294 -4.98 18.08 -4.99
C ALA A 294 -5.46 16.62 -5.05
N HIS A 295 -5.49 15.94 -3.90
CA HIS A 295 -5.98 14.57 -3.83
C HIS A 295 -7.43 14.43 -4.28
N GLN A 296 -8.31 15.32 -3.83
CA GLN A 296 -9.73 15.28 -4.17
C GLN A 296 -10.00 15.67 -5.62
N TYR A 297 -9.22 16.59 -6.18
CA TYR A 297 -9.26 16.91 -7.61
C TYR A 297 -8.97 15.68 -8.47
N TYR A 298 -7.85 14.99 -8.22
CA TYR A 298 -7.52 13.74 -8.93
C TYR A 298 -8.57 12.65 -8.73
N ARG A 299 -9.00 12.43 -7.47
CA ARG A 299 -10.00 11.40 -7.16
C ARG A 299 -11.35 11.65 -7.82
N LEU A 300 -11.76 12.91 -7.95
CA LEU A 300 -13.02 13.24 -8.59
C LEU A 300 -12.95 13.08 -10.12
N GLN A 301 -11.81 13.41 -10.72
CA GLN A 301 -11.55 13.09 -12.14
C GLN A 301 -11.63 11.58 -12.38
N ASP A 302 -10.90 10.78 -11.61
CA ASP A 302 -10.93 9.31 -11.69
C ASP A 302 -12.35 8.77 -11.49
N ASN A 303 -13.09 9.36 -10.56
CA ASN A 303 -14.47 8.99 -10.27
C ASN A 303 -15.41 9.22 -11.47
N LEU A 304 -15.31 10.38 -12.13
CA LEU A 304 -16.14 10.70 -13.28
C LEU A 304 -15.76 9.86 -14.50
N VAL A 305 -14.47 9.59 -14.71
CA VAL A 305 -13.99 8.68 -15.76
C VAL A 305 -14.53 7.26 -15.53
N ALA A 306 -14.46 6.75 -14.29
CA ALA A 306 -14.99 5.43 -13.95
C ALA A 306 -16.51 5.34 -14.19
N VAL A 307 -17.26 6.40 -13.88
CA VAL A 307 -18.71 6.47 -14.15
C VAL A 307 -18.97 6.44 -15.65
N LEU A 308 -18.23 7.22 -16.45
CA LEU A 308 -18.37 7.24 -17.91
C LEU A 308 -18.09 5.87 -18.52
N LEU A 309 -17.02 5.21 -18.11
CA LEU A 309 -16.69 3.86 -18.58
C LEU A 309 -17.79 2.86 -18.18
N GLY A 310 -18.29 2.94 -16.95
CA GLY A 310 -19.37 2.09 -16.47
C GLY A 310 -20.69 2.30 -17.22
N THR A 311 -21.04 3.54 -17.57
CA THR A 311 -22.26 3.84 -18.35
C THR A 311 -22.12 3.36 -19.79
N LEU A 312 -20.96 3.57 -20.44
CA LEU A 312 -20.69 3.06 -21.78
C LEU A 312 -20.76 1.54 -21.84
N GLN A 313 -20.18 0.85 -20.84
CA GLN A 313 -20.24 -0.61 -20.76
C GLN A 313 -21.68 -1.11 -20.56
N SER A 314 -22.47 -0.46 -19.71
CA SER A 314 -23.89 -0.79 -19.51
C SER A 314 -24.71 -0.60 -20.80
N PHE A 315 -24.47 0.49 -21.52
CA PHE A 315 -25.11 0.76 -22.80
C PHE A 315 -24.73 -0.28 -23.85
N HIS A 316 -23.44 -0.58 -24.01
CA HIS A 316 -22.95 -1.62 -24.92
C HIS A 316 -23.58 -2.98 -24.64
N ASN A 317 -23.62 -3.38 -23.36
CA ASN A 317 -24.24 -4.64 -22.95
C ASN A 317 -25.75 -4.67 -23.22
N SER A 318 -26.42 -3.52 -23.17
CA SER A 318 -27.86 -3.42 -23.44
C SER A 318 -28.14 -3.50 -24.94
N ALA A 319 -27.39 -2.78 -25.77
CA ALA A 319 -27.46 -2.89 -27.22
C ALA A 319 -27.15 -4.31 -27.72
N LEU A 320 -26.15 -4.98 -27.13
CA LEU A 320 -25.82 -6.37 -27.47
C LEU A 320 -26.95 -7.35 -27.10
N ARG A 321 -27.60 -7.13 -25.95
CA ARG A 321 -28.76 -7.94 -25.54
C ARG A 321 -29.94 -7.75 -26.48
N GLU A 322 -30.28 -6.50 -26.80
CA GLU A 322 -31.37 -6.18 -27.73
C GLU A 322 -31.10 -6.75 -29.14
N HIS A 323 -29.87 -6.64 -29.64
CA HIS A 323 -29.49 -7.24 -30.92
C HIS A 323 -29.65 -8.77 -30.91
N LYS A 324 -29.23 -9.45 -29.84
CA LYS A 324 -29.43 -10.89 -29.68
C LYS A 324 -30.92 -11.23 -29.67
N GLU A 325 -31.72 -10.51 -28.90
CA GLU A 325 -33.16 -10.72 -28.79
C GLU A 325 -33.88 -10.54 -30.13
N GLN A 326 -33.54 -9.48 -30.88
CA GLN A 326 -34.03 -9.27 -32.24
C GLN A 326 -33.62 -10.42 -33.19
N CYS A 327 -32.38 -10.92 -33.09
CA CYS A 327 -31.94 -12.07 -33.89
C CYS A 327 -32.73 -13.34 -33.55
N TYR A 328 -33.01 -13.58 -32.26
CA TYR A 328 -33.85 -14.70 -31.82
C TYR A 328 -35.29 -14.57 -32.36
N LEU A 329 -35.91 -13.40 -32.26
CA LEU A 329 -37.25 -13.14 -32.77
C LEU A 329 -37.34 -13.34 -34.29
N ARG A 330 -36.36 -12.83 -35.05
CA ARG A 330 -36.30 -13.04 -36.52
C ARG A 330 -36.15 -14.50 -36.90
N ARG A 331 -35.35 -15.27 -36.15
CA ARG A 331 -35.22 -16.73 -36.37
C ARG A 331 -36.53 -17.46 -36.09
N ALA A 332 -37.23 -17.12 -35.01
CA ALA A 332 -38.53 -17.72 -34.69
C ALA A 332 -39.59 -17.40 -35.76
N GLN A 333 -39.63 -16.15 -36.24
CA GLN A 333 -40.51 -15.73 -37.34
C GLN A 333 -40.19 -16.47 -38.64
N HIS A 334 -38.91 -16.61 -38.99
CA HIS A 334 -38.50 -17.40 -40.16
C HIS A 334 -38.91 -18.87 -40.06
N ALA A 335 -38.75 -19.48 -38.88
CA ALA A 335 -39.17 -20.86 -38.65
C ALA A 335 -40.69 -21.04 -38.79
N LEU A 336 -41.49 -20.11 -38.25
CA LEU A 336 -42.94 -20.08 -38.41
C LEU A 336 -43.37 -19.88 -39.87
N ALA A 337 -42.75 -18.95 -40.58
CA ALA A 337 -43.04 -18.70 -41.99
C ALA A 337 -42.71 -19.93 -42.86
N LEU A 338 -41.60 -20.61 -42.58
CA LEU A 338 -41.25 -21.87 -43.24
C LEU A 338 -42.26 -22.98 -42.94
N GLN A 339 -42.69 -23.12 -41.68
CA GLN A 339 -43.74 -24.09 -41.32
C GLN A 339 -45.06 -23.81 -42.04
N GLN A 340 -45.48 -22.56 -42.13
CA GLN A 340 -46.69 -22.17 -42.87
C GLN A 340 -46.57 -22.47 -44.36
N LEU A 341 -45.41 -22.18 -44.95
CA LEU A 341 -45.14 -22.47 -46.36
C LEU A 341 -45.21 -23.98 -46.62
N VAL A 342 -44.56 -24.80 -45.79
CA VAL A 342 -44.61 -26.27 -45.87
C VAL A 342 -46.05 -26.76 -45.73
N GLY A 343 -46.80 -26.30 -44.72
CA GLY A 343 -48.21 -26.67 -44.55
C GLY A 343 -49.10 -26.26 -45.72
N SER A 344 -48.81 -25.13 -46.38
CA SER A 344 -49.53 -24.70 -47.60
C SER A 344 -49.24 -25.62 -48.79
N PHE A 345 -48.01 -26.11 -48.92
CA PHE A 345 -47.66 -27.11 -49.93
C PHE A 345 -48.31 -28.46 -49.65
N GLU A 346 -48.36 -28.89 -48.39
CA GLU A 346 -49.04 -30.13 -47.98
C GLU A 346 -50.54 -30.07 -48.27
N THR A 347 -51.21 -28.95 -47.98
CA THR A 347 -52.62 -28.76 -48.33
C THR A 347 -52.86 -28.67 -49.83
N GLY A 348 -51.98 -28.03 -50.59
CA GLY A 348 -52.03 -28.01 -52.05
C GLY A 348 -51.84 -29.41 -52.66
N LEU A 349 -50.90 -30.19 -52.14
CA LEU A 349 -50.70 -31.59 -52.53
C LEU A 349 -51.92 -32.44 -52.20
N ALA A 350 -52.50 -32.28 -51.01
CA ALA A 350 -53.75 -32.95 -50.65
C ALA A 350 -54.87 -32.60 -51.64
N ALA A 351 -55.08 -31.31 -51.94
CA ALA A 351 -56.08 -30.87 -52.91
C ALA A 351 -55.86 -31.46 -54.33
N LEU A 352 -54.61 -31.53 -54.80
CA LEU A 352 -54.26 -32.16 -56.08
C LEU A 352 -54.55 -33.65 -56.08
N THR A 353 -54.25 -34.37 -54.99
CA THR A 353 -54.62 -35.79 -54.87
C THR A 353 -56.13 -36.01 -54.87
N THR A 354 -56.91 -35.10 -54.27
CA THR A 354 -58.38 -35.14 -54.30
C THR A 354 -58.92 -34.89 -55.71
N ILE A 355 -58.29 -34.01 -56.48
CA ILE A 355 -58.66 -33.75 -57.90
C ILE A 355 -58.31 -34.95 -58.78
N GLN A 356 -57.18 -35.62 -58.52
CA GLN A 356 -56.81 -36.86 -59.20
C GLN A 356 -57.76 -38.04 -58.87
N ALA A 357 -58.32 -38.07 -57.67
CA ALA A 357 -59.35 -39.06 -57.29
C ALA A 357 -60.75 -38.72 -57.85
N GLY A 358 -60.99 -37.49 -58.29
CA GLY A 358 -62.29 -36.99 -58.77
C GLY A 358 -62.46 -36.87 -60.29
N SER A 359 -61.47 -37.26 -61.10
CA SER A 359 -61.56 -37.18 -62.57
C SER A 359 -61.85 -38.56 -63.19
N PRO A 360 -63.04 -38.77 -63.79
CA PRO A 360 -63.33 -39.94 -64.60
C PRO A 360 -62.81 -39.72 -66.03
N ILE A 361 -62.55 -40.81 -66.76
CA ILE A 361 -62.32 -40.93 -68.22
C ILE A 361 -60.83 -41.03 -68.63
N ASN A 362 -60.28 -42.26 -68.65
CA ASN A 362 -60.16 -43.08 -69.87
C ASN A 362 -59.32 -44.34 -69.61
N ARG A 363 -59.99 -45.48 -69.43
CA ARG A 363 -59.43 -46.82 -69.60
C ARG A 363 -60.35 -47.58 -70.55
N GLU A 364 -60.17 -47.33 -71.84
CA GLU A 364 -60.54 -48.28 -72.89
C GLU A 364 -59.89 -47.81 -74.21
N ILE A 365 -59.61 -48.77 -75.08
CA ILE A 365 -58.83 -48.68 -76.33
C ILE A 365 -57.31 -48.87 -76.14
N LEU A 366 -56.91 -50.13 -75.93
CA LEU A 366 -55.83 -50.79 -76.68
C LEU A 366 -55.96 -52.30 -76.45
N ASP A 367 -57.03 -52.90 -77.01
CA ASP A 367 -57.09 -54.35 -77.14
C ASP A 367 -57.89 -54.73 -78.39
N HIS A 368 -57.19 -54.85 -79.52
CA HIS A 368 -57.42 -55.88 -80.55
C HIS A 368 -56.59 -55.64 -81.82
N GLY A 369 -55.57 -56.49 -81.97
CA GLY A 369 -54.96 -56.84 -83.26
C GLY A 369 -53.53 -57.35 -83.06
N ARG A 370 -53.17 -58.61 -83.31
CA ARG A 370 -53.88 -59.86 -83.61
C ARG A 370 -52.78 -60.95 -83.60
N PHE A 371 -53.09 -62.13 -83.07
CA PHE A 371 -52.56 -63.46 -83.41
C PHE A 371 -51.30 -63.59 -84.29
N LYS A 372 -50.25 -64.27 -83.79
CA LYS A 372 -49.86 -65.64 -84.21
C LYS A 372 -48.57 -66.11 -83.51
N GLY A 373 -48.63 -67.32 -82.95
CA GLY A 373 -47.49 -68.11 -82.48
C GLY A 373 -47.97 -69.45 -81.96
N VAL A 374 -48.07 -70.43 -82.86
CA VAL A 374 -48.38 -71.84 -82.59
C VAL A 374 -47.09 -72.55 -82.20
N CYS A 375 -47.03 -73.11 -80.99
CA CYS A 375 -46.62 -74.48 -80.64
C CYS A 375 -46.74 -74.62 -79.11
#